data_AF-A0A643KAJ0-F1
#
_entry.id   AF-A0A643KAJ0-F1
#
_cell.length_a   1.000
_cell.length_b   1.000
_cell.length_c   1.000
_cell.angle_alpha   90.00
_cell.angle_beta   90.00
_cell.angle_gamma   90.00
#
_symmetry.space_group_name_H-M   'P 1'
#
loop_
_entity.id
_entity.type
_entity.pdbx_description
1 polymer ?
#
loop_
_entity_poly.entity_id
_entity_poly.type
_entity_poly.pdbx_seq_one_letter_code
_entity_poly.pdbx_strand_id
1 'polypeptide(L)'
;MASRANPAFASGIVAISVVALAYALTVGTLQQHTFVHVMAGLLWTGTDLFLGAILGPVIGGLTKEQSAAVFERLTPKTAFFLPSMALVTIAGGITLAQRLGVFPHAEPWLALFTAVNLIPILLLLGWRLNAWSDRRWQLAFVVATVGSLAWVATTIGQFQMTTPAIVVALGIVTILSVQGFGFLMPGEIRMYFEMISDDPDPSVISAIGQQNAKLGGVQGLFQLVLIADMVYLRYGGF
;
A
#
# COMPACT_ATOMS: atom_id res chain seq x y z
N MET A 1 13.66 8.07 -10.33
CA MET A 1 13.27 8.15 -8.91
C MET A 1 14.42 7.84 -7.96
N ALA A 2 15.12 6.71 -8.12
CA ALA A 2 16.17 6.27 -7.18
C ALA A 2 17.32 7.29 -6.97
N SER A 3 17.75 8.01 -8.02
CA SER A 3 18.80 9.04 -7.90
C SER A 3 18.43 10.20 -6.97
N ARG A 4 17.17 10.67 -7.03
CA ARG A 4 16.65 11.73 -6.15
C ARG A 4 16.26 11.23 -4.75
N ALA A 5 15.95 9.94 -4.60
CA ALA A 5 15.64 9.33 -3.31
C ALA A 5 16.86 9.15 -2.39
N ASN A 6 18.08 9.39 -2.91
CA ASN A 6 19.32 8.73 -2.50
C ASN A 6 19.26 7.22 -2.84
N PRO A 7 20.01 6.74 -3.86
CA PRO A 7 19.98 5.34 -4.28
C PRO A 7 20.26 4.35 -3.14
N ALA A 8 21.11 4.72 -2.18
CA ALA A 8 21.41 3.90 -1.02
C ALA A 8 20.19 3.76 -0.10
N PHE A 9 19.40 4.83 0.06
CA PHE A 9 18.15 4.77 0.82
C PHE A 9 17.11 3.90 0.12
N ALA A 10 16.88 4.13 -1.18
CA ALA A 10 15.86 3.39 -1.94
C ALA A 10 16.18 1.88 -2.02
N SER A 11 17.43 1.52 -2.34
CA SER A 11 17.86 0.13 -2.35
C SER A 11 17.86 -0.47 -0.94
N GLY A 12 18.33 0.28 0.06
CA GLY A 12 18.39 -0.15 1.46
C GLY A 12 17.01 -0.50 2.02
N ILE A 13 16.01 0.37 1.86
CA ILE A 13 14.67 0.13 2.42
C ILE A 13 13.99 -1.07 1.77
N VAL A 14 14.11 -1.21 0.44
CA VAL A 14 13.53 -2.34 -0.29
C VAL A 14 14.23 -3.65 0.13
N ALA A 15 15.57 -3.66 0.15
CA ALA A 15 16.34 -4.84 0.53
C ALA A 15 16.04 -5.27 1.97
N ILE A 16 16.05 -4.34 2.94
CA ILE A 16 15.72 -4.63 4.33
C ILE A 16 14.30 -5.19 4.45
N SER A 17 13.33 -4.61 3.73
CA SER A 17 11.94 -5.06 3.76
C SER A 17 11.78 -6.48 3.21
N VAL A 18 12.42 -6.79 2.08
CA VAL A 18 12.40 -8.12 1.47
C VAL A 18 13.10 -9.14 2.37
N VAL A 19 14.27 -8.80 2.93
CA VAL A 19 15.01 -9.70 3.83
C VAL A 19 14.23 -9.95 5.13
N ALA A 20 13.63 -8.92 5.73
CA ALA A 20 12.84 -9.05 6.94
C ALA A 20 11.61 -9.95 6.71
N LEU A 21 10.91 -9.75 5.59
CA LEU A 21 9.77 -10.60 5.22
C LEU A 21 10.23 -12.04 4.95
N ALA A 22 11.26 -12.25 4.13
CA ALA A 22 11.78 -13.59 3.85
C ALA A 22 12.22 -14.32 5.12
N TYR A 23 12.90 -13.63 6.03
CA TYR A 23 13.28 -14.15 7.34
C TYR A 23 12.05 -14.58 8.16
N ALA A 24 11.06 -13.71 8.29
CA ALA A 24 9.83 -13.97 9.05
C ALA A 24 9.05 -15.18 8.51
N LEU A 25 9.02 -15.37 7.18
CA LEU A 25 8.26 -16.42 6.51
C LEU A 25 8.96 -17.78 6.49
N THR A 26 10.28 -17.84 6.62
CA THR A 26 11.05 -19.09 6.43
C THR A 26 11.59 -19.67 7.73
N VAL A 27 12.39 -18.89 8.46
CA VAL A 27 13.12 -19.36 9.65
C VAL A 27 12.68 -18.64 10.94
N GLY A 28 11.91 -17.56 10.81
CA GLY A 28 11.43 -16.77 11.93
C GLY A 28 10.51 -17.54 12.87
N THR A 29 10.73 -17.41 14.17
CA THR A 29 9.77 -17.86 15.20
C THR A 29 8.45 -17.09 15.06
N LEU A 30 7.40 -17.59 15.69
CA LEU A 30 6.11 -16.90 15.70
C LEU A 30 6.23 -15.48 16.25
N GLN A 31 7.01 -15.29 17.31
CA GLN A 31 7.26 -13.98 17.92
C GLN A 31 8.00 -13.04 16.95
N GLN A 32 9.00 -13.54 16.22
CA GLN A 32 9.76 -12.75 15.24
C GLN A 32 8.89 -12.35 14.05
N HIS A 33 8.04 -13.26 13.56
CA HIS A 33 7.08 -12.95 12.50
C HIS A 33 6.09 -11.87 12.97
N THR A 34 5.50 -12.03 14.16
CA THR A 34 4.64 -11.00 14.76
C THR A 34 5.36 -9.67 14.89
N PHE A 35 6.62 -9.67 15.36
CA PHE A 35 7.41 -8.45 15.49
C PHE A 35 7.61 -7.75 14.15
N VAL A 36 8.06 -8.47 13.11
CA VAL A 36 8.28 -7.90 11.77
C VAL A 36 6.98 -7.32 11.21
N HIS A 37 5.87 -8.05 11.30
CA HIS A 37 4.56 -7.59 10.85
C HIS A 37 4.11 -6.31 11.59
N VAL A 38 4.15 -6.32 12.92
CA VAL A 38 3.70 -5.19 13.75
C VAL A 38 4.58 -3.96 13.55
N MET A 39 5.90 -4.13 13.49
CA MET A 39 6.82 -3.01 13.29
C MET A 39 6.66 -2.39 11.90
N ALA A 40 6.50 -3.19 10.85
CA ALA A 40 6.20 -2.68 9.51
C ALA A 40 4.86 -1.93 9.48
N GLY A 41 3.82 -2.49 10.10
CA GLY A 41 2.50 -1.87 10.18
C GLY A 41 2.49 -0.56 10.96
N LEU A 42 3.25 -0.48 12.05
CA LEU A 42 3.42 0.73 12.85
C LEU A 42 4.15 1.82 12.05
N LEU A 43 5.21 1.46 11.33
CA LEU A 43 5.97 2.40 10.50
C LEU A 43 5.13 2.92 9.33
N TRP A 44 4.36 2.05 8.69
CA TRP A 44 3.44 2.44 7.63
C TRP A 44 2.37 3.39 8.15
N THR A 45 1.61 2.96 9.17
CA THR A 45 0.51 3.75 9.75
C THR A 45 0.98 5.06 10.35
N GLY A 46 2.10 5.02 11.10
CA GLY A 46 2.68 6.21 11.71
C GLY A 46 3.10 7.24 10.67
N THR A 47 3.60 6.80 9.52
CA THR A 47 3.96 7.70 8.42
C THR A 47 2.72 8.34 7.79
N ASP A 48 1.67 7.56 7.50
CA ASP A 48 0.45 8.08 6.90
C ASP A 48 -0.26 9.09 7.83
N LEU A 49 -0.33 8.78 9.12
CA LEU A 49 -0.84 9.69 10.15
C LEU A 49 0.02 10.96 10.27
N PHE A 50 1.35 10.83 10.27
CA PHE A 50 2.25 11.98 10.32
C PHE A 50 2.06 12.88 9.09
N LEU A 51 2.03 12.29 7.89
CA LEU A 51 1.86 13.01 6.64
C LEU A 51 0.51 13.74 6.58
N GLY A 52 -0.56 13.09 7.02
CA GLY A 52 -1.90 13.66 6.99
C GLY A 52 -2.17 14.68 8.09
N ALA A 53 -1.88 14.34 9.35
CA ALA A 53 -2.27 15.12 10.51
C ALA A 53 -1.28 16.22 10.88
N ILE A 54 0.01 16.03 10.61
CA ILE A 54 1.07 16.98 10.99
C ILE A 54 1.60 17.71 9.76
N LEU A 55 2.08 16.97 8.76
CA LEU A 55 2.68 17.61 7.59
C LEU A 55 1.63 18.33 6.74
N GLY A 56 0.44 17.74 6.53
CA GLY A 56 -0.64 18.32 5.75
C GLY A 56 -0.99 19.77 6.14
N PRO A 57 -1.29 20.06 7.42
CA PRO A 57 -1.54 21.43 7.89
C PRO A 57 -0.34 22.37 7.73
N VAL A 58 0.89 21.89 7.97
CA VAL A 58 2.11 22.70 7.78
C VAL A 58 2.24 23.13 6.33
N ILE A 59 2.08 22.20 5.38
CA ILE A 59 2.11 22.47 3.95
C ILE A 59 1.00 23.44 3.52
N GLY A 60 -0.19 23.34 4.12
CA GLY A 60 -1.32 24.24 3.83
C GLY A 60 -1.04 25.71 4.16
N GLY A 61 -0.05 26.00 5.02
CA GLY A 61 0.38 27.36 5.36
C GLY A 61 1.52 27.92 4.50
N LEU A 62 2.08 27.12 3.57
CA LEU A 62 3.22 27.51 2.74
C LEU A 62 2.79 28.10 1.39
N THR A 63 3.67 28.89 0.77
CA THR A 63 3.50 29.23 -0.65
C THR A 63 3.65 27.99 -1.53
N LYS A 64 3.20 28.06 -2.79
CA LYS A 64 3.28 26.93 -3.72
C LYS A 64 4.72 26.47 -3.94
N GLU A 65 5.65 27.42 -4.02
CA GLU A 65 7.08 27.18 -4.23
C GLU A 65 7.70 26.48 -3.01
N GLN A 66 7.36 26.95 -1.80
CA GLN A 66 7.81 26.34 -0.55
C GLN A 66 7.25 24.92 -0.38
N SER A 67 5.96 24.73 -0.65
CA SER A 67 5.28 23.43 -0.64
C SER A 67 5.94 22.46 -1.63
N ALA A 68 6.16 22.90 -2.88
CA ALA A 68 6.83 22.11 -3.90
C ALA A 68 8.22 21.66 -3.45
N ALA A 69 9.03 22.57 -2.89
CA ALA A 69 10.37 22.25 -2.40
C ALA A 69 10.38 21.17 -1.29
N VAL A 70 9.33 21.07 -0.47
CA VAL A 70 9.18 20.00 0.51
C VAL A 70 8.88 18.67 -0.18
N PHE A 71 7.88 18.63 -1.07
CA PHE A 71 7.49 17.41 -1.78
C PHE A 71 8.60 16.89 -2.71
N GLU A 72 9.40 17.77 -3.30
CA GLU A 72 10.55 17.37 -4.12
C GLU A 72 11.56 16.50 -3.39
N ARG A 73 11.71 16.73 -2.08
CA ARG A 73 12.64 15.99 -1.22
C ARG A 73 11.98 14.78 -0.57
N LEU A 74 10.69 14.89 -0.28
CA LEU A 74 9.92 13.88 0.44
C LEU A 74 9.45 12.75 -0.49
N THR A 75 8.79 13.09 -1.60
CA THR A 75 8.14 12.15 -2.52
C THR A 75 9.08 11.05 -3.00
N PRO A 76 10.34 11.34 -3.41
CA PRO A 76 11.25 10.28 -3.84
C PRO A 76 11.52 9.24 -2.75
N LYS A 77 11.48 9.60 -1.46
CA LYS A 77 11.71 8.66 -0.34
C LYS A 77 10.46 7.86 -0.02
N THR A 78 9.31 8.53 0.07
CA THR A 78 8.03 7.89 0.39
C THR A 78 7.60 6.90 -0.71
N ALA A 79 7.90 7.19 -1.98
CA ALA A 79 7.63 6.32 -3.13
C ALA A 79 8.31 4.94 -3.04
N PHE A 80 9.39 4.79 -2.26
CA PHE A 80 9.99 3.48 -1.96
C PHE A 80 9.61 2.97 -0.57
N PHE A 81 9.57 3.85 0.42
CA PHE A 81 9.30 3.48 1.80
C PHE A 81 7.88 2.93 2.00
N LEU A 82 6.84 3.66 1.56
CA LEU A 82 5.45 3.29 1.82
C LEU A 82 5.06 1.97 1.14
N PRO A 83 5.36 1.73 -0.16
CA PRO A 83 5.06 0.43 -0.77
C PRO A 83 5.82 -0.73 -0.12
N SER A 84 7.05 -0.49 0.34
CA SER A 84 7.84 -1.52 1.03
C SER A 84 7.22 -1.90 2.38
N MET A 85 6.84 -0.90 3.20
CA MET A 85 6.18 -1.18 4.48
C MET A 85 4.80 -1.81 4.28
N ALA A 86 4.03 -1.36 3.28
CA ALA A 86 2.75 -1.96 2.93
C ALA A 86 2.91 -3.44 2.55
N LEU A 87 3.90 -3.78 1.72
CA LEU A 87 4.19 -5.17 1.34
C LEU A 87 4.46 -6.05 2.58
N VAL A 88 5.39 -5.65 3.44
CA VAL A 88 5.74 -6.44 4.64
C VAL A 88 4.55 -6.56 5.59
N THR A 89 3.78 -5.47 5.75
CA THR A 89 2.60 -5.46 6.63
C THR A 89 1.51 -6.41 6.12
N ILE A 90 1.13 -6.31 4.85
CA ILE A 90 0.04 -7.09 4.26
C ILE A 90 0.44 -8.57 4.15
N ALA A 91 1.60 -8.85 3.55
CA ALA A 91 2.06 -10.23 3.37
C ALA A 91 2.34 -10.91 4.71
N GLY A 92 3.01 -10.19 5.64
CA GLY A 92 3.24 -10.66 7.00
C GLY A 92 1.94 -10.91 7.76
N GLY A 93 0.95 -10.02 7.63
CA GLY A 93 -0.33 -10.17 8.33
C GLY A 93 -1.12 -11.39 7.87
N ILE A 94 -1.24 -11.59 6.55
CA ILE A 94 -1.96 -12.73 5.95
C ILE A 94 -1.32 -14.05 6.39
N THR A 95 0.01 -14.16 6.24
CA THR A 95 0.73 -15.40 6.54
C THR A 95 0.82 -15.66 8.04
N LEU A 96 0.90 -14.61 8.88
CA LEU A 96 0.83 -14.74 10.33
C LEU A 96 -0.55 -15.24 10.77
N ALA A 97 -1.63 -14.74 10.18
CA ALA A 97 -2.99 -15.18 10.48
C ALA A 97 -3.19 -16.67 10.13
N GLN A 98 -2.61 -17.14 9.03
CA GLN A 98 -2.58 -18.57 8.68
C GLN A 98 -1.77 -19.38 9.70
N ARG A 99 -0.58 -18.91 10.09
CA ARG A 99 0.28 -19.59 11.08
C ARG A 99 -0.36 -19.70 12.46
N LEU A 100 -1.15 -18.70 12.85
CA LEU A 100 -1.90 -18.68 14.10
C LEU A 100 -3.21 -19.50 14.04
N GLY A 101 -3.62 -19.98 12.87
CA GLY A 101 -4.88 -20.70 12.69
C GLY A 101 -6.14 -19.83 12.83
N VAL A 102 -6.03 -18.51 12.75
CA VAL A 102 -7.15 -17.56 12.90
C VAL A 102 -7.80 -17.16 11.57
N PHE A 103 -7.27 -17.67 10.46
CA PHE A 103 -7.80 -17.47 9.11
C PHE A 103 -8.30 -18.80 8.51
N PRO A 104 -9.43 -19.35 8.99
CA PRO A 104 -10.03 -20.53 8.38
C PRO A 104 -10.54 -20.23 6.96
N HIS A 105 -10.57 -21.26 6.11
CA HIS A 105 -11.06 -21.15 4.72
C HIS A 105 -10.32 -20.09 3.90
N ALA A 106 -9.01 -19.92 4.12
CA ALA A 106 -8.25 -18.82 3.56
C ALA A 106 -8.24 -18.77 2.02
N GLU A 107 -8.19 -19.92 1.35
CA GLU A 107 -7.96 -19.98 -0.10
C GLU A 107 -9.03 -19.24 -0.93
N PRO A 108 -10.35 -19.52 -0.80
CA PRO A 108 -11.37 -18.75 -1.50
C PRO A 108 -11.35 -17.25 -1.16
N TRP A 109 -11.05 -16.89 0.09
CA TRP A 109 -10.93 -15.49 0.52
C TRP A 109 -9.72 -14.79 -0.10
N LEU A 110 -8.58 -15.48 -0.21
CA LEU A 110 -7.37 -14.93 -0.84
C LEU A 110 -7.53 -14.79 -2.36
N ALA A 111 -8.23 -15.70 -3.02
CA ALA A 111 -8.56 -15.57 -4.43
C ALA A 111 -9.46 -14.35 -4.68
N LEU A 112 -10.52 -14.19 -3.88
CA LEU A 112 -11.40 -13.02 -3.92
C LEU A 112 -10.64 -11.73 -3.62
N PHE A 113 -9.90 -11.68 -2.51
CA PHE A 113 -9.08 -10.55 -2.10
C PHE A 113 -8.10 -10.14 -3.21
N THR A 114 -7.44 -11.10 -3.84
CA THR A 114 -6.53 -10.83 -4.97
C THR A 114 -7.26 -10.18 -6.13
N ALA A 115 -8.41 -10.73 -6.55
CA ALA A 115 -9.19 -10.19 -7.66
C ALA A 115 -9.71 -8.77 -7.39
N VAL A 116 -10.30 -8.54 -6.21
CA VAL A 116 -10.87 -7.23 -5.85
C VAL A 116 -9.82 -6.15 -5.58
N ASN A 117 -8.57 -6.53 -5.35
CA ASN A 117 -7.45 -5.59 -5.29
C ASN A 117 -6.85 -5.35 -6.66
N LEU A 118 -6.39 -6.41 -7.33
CA LEU A 118 -5.57 -6.32 -8.52
C LEU A 118 -6.35 -5.71 -9.70
N ILE A 119 -7.61 -6.13 -9.91
CA ILE A 119 -8.40 -5.66 -11.05
C ILE A 119 -8.69 -4.15 -10.94
N PRO A 120 -9.24 -3.62 -9.82
CA PRO A 120 -9.47 -2.18 -9.70
C PRO A 120 -8.19 -1.35 -9.71
N ILE A 121 -7.13 -1.81 -9.05
CA ILE A 121 -5.83 -1.12 -9.06
C ILE A 121 -5.34 -0.98 -10.50
N LEU A 122 -5.31 -2.06 -11.28
CA LEU A 122 -4.88 -2.00 -12.66
C LEU A 122 -5.82 -1.13 -13.50
N LEU A 123 -7.14 -1.29 -13.40
CA LEU A 123 -8.09 -0.42 -14.12
C LEU A 123 -7.80 1.07 -13.89
N LEU A 124 -7.58 1.45 -12.63
CA LEU A 124 -7.27 2.83 -12.23
C LEU A 124 -5.90 3.28 -12.76
N LEU A 125 -4.88 2.45 -12.68
CA LEU A 125 -3.55 2.73 -13.25
C LEU A 125 -3.63 2.95 -14.76
N GLY A 126 -4.31 2.06 -15.48
CA GLY A 126 -4.50 2.15 -16.92
C GLY A 126 -5.22 3.43 -17.34
N TRP A 127 -6.26 3.80 -16.60
CA TRP A 127 -7.00 5.03 -16.83
C TRP A 127 -6.18 6.29 -16.49
N ARG A 128 -5.56 6.36 -15.32
CA ARG A 128 -4.82 7.55 -14.86
C ARG A 128 -3.52 7.79 -15.62
N LEU A 129 -2.87 6.73 -16.08
CA LEU A 129 -1.62 6.82 -16.85
C LEU A 129 -1.87 6.80 -18.37
N ASN A 130 -3.14 6.80 -18.80
CA ASN A 130 -3.53 6.71 -20.21
C ASN A 130 -2.84 5.55 -20.96
N ALA A 131 -2.72 4.40 -20.30
CA ALA A 131 -1.94 3.25 -20.80
C ALA A 131 -2.78 2.27 -21.66
N TRP A 132 -4.06 2.56 -21.90
CA TRP A 132 -4.98 1.65 -22.61
C TRP A 132 -4.61 1.38 -24.06
N SER A 133 -3.83 2.24 -24.70
CA SER A 133 -3.30 2.03 -26.05
C SER A 133 -2.02 1.17 -26.08
N ASP A 134 -1.36 0.96 -24.93
CA ASP A 134 -0.12 0.19 -24.85
C ASP A 134 -0.42 -1.32 -24.77
N ARG A 135 0.11 -2.09 -25.73
CA ARG A 135 -0.04 -3.56 -25.78
C ARG A 135 0.57 -4.28 -24.59
N ARG A 136 1.67 -3.76 -24.03
CA ARG A 136 2.32 -4.33 -22.83
C ARG A 136 1.40 -4.19 -21.62
N TRP A 137 0.76 -3.04 -21.50
CA TRP A 137 -0.24 -2.78 -20.48
C TRP A 137 -1.47 -3.67 -20.65
N GLN A 138 -2.02 -3.76 -21.87
CA GLN A 138 -3.15 -4.64 -22.18
C GLN A 138 -2.85 -6.11 -21.84
N LEU A 139 -1.67 -6.60 -22.22
CA LEU A 139 -1.23 -7.96 -21.90
C LEU A 139 -1.16 -8.18 -20.39
N ALA A 140 -0.49 -7.29 -19.66
CA ALA A 140 -0.38 -7.38 -18.20
C ALA A 140 -1.76 -7.36 -17.52
N PHE A 141 -2.65 -6.46 -17.96
CA PHE A 141 -4.01 -6.35 -17.46
C PHE A 141 -4.84 -7.62 -17.71
N VAL A 142 -4.79 -8.17 -18.93
CA VAL A 142 -5.51 -9.39 -19.29
C VAL A 142 -4.99 -10.57 -18.49
N VAL A 143 -3.66 -10.76 -18.40
CA VAL A 143 -3.06 -11.85 -17.64
C VAL A 143 -3.43 -11.78 -16.16
N ALA A 144 -3.31 -10.60 -15.56
CA ALA A 144 -3.67 -10.38 -14.16
C ALA A 144 -5.15 -10.64 -13.89
N THR A 145 -6.03 -10.12 -14.76
CA THR A 145 -7.49 -10.25 -14.61
C THR A 145 -7.93 -11.70 -14.81
N VAL A 146 -7.52 -12.34 -15.91
CA VAL A 146 -7.88 -13.73 -16.20
C VAL A 146 -7.30 -14.67 -15.15
N GLY A 147 -6.05 -14.47 -14.72
CA GLY A 147 -5.44 -15.26 -13.66
C GLY A 147 -6.20 -15.15 -12.33
N SER A 148 -6.58 -13.93 -11.94
CA SER A 148 -7.33 -13.69 -10.70
C SER A 148 -8.73 -14.31 -10.76
N LEU A 149 -9.45 -14.13 -11.87
CA LEU A 149 -10.79 -14.67 -12.05
C LEU A 149 -10.79 -16.20 -12.19
N ALA A 150 -9.77 -16.77 -12.85
CA ALA A 150 -9.59 -18.21 -12.92
C ALA A 150 -9.35 -18.79 -11.52
N TRP A 151 -8.50 -18.16 -10.71
CA TRP A 151 -8.28 -18.60 -9.33
C TRP A 151 -9.59 -18.57 -8.53
N VAL A 152 -10.34 -17.46 -8.59
CA VAL A 152 -11.67 -17.37 -7.96
C VAL A 152 -12.59 -18.49 -8.45
N ALA A 153 -12.68 -18.73 -9.76
CA ALA A 153 -13.54 -19.76 -10.33
C ALA A 153 -13.19 -21.16 -9.83
N THR A 154 -11.90 -21.46 -9.66
CA THR A 154 -11.44 -22.76 -9.15
C THR A 154 -11.67 -22.97 -7.65
N THR A 155 -11.75 -21.89 -6.86
CA THR A 155 -11.84 -21.97 -5.39
C THR A 155 -13.23 -21.66 -4.85
N ILE A 156 -14.08 -20.95 -5.59
CA ILE A 156 -15.36 -20.43 -5.09
C ILE A 156 -16.33 -21.53 -4.63
N GLY A 157 -16.24 -22.73 -5.21
CA GLY A 157 -17.07 -23.88 -4.80
C GLY A 157 -16.79 -24.36 -3.37
N GLN A 158 -15.64 -24.01 -2.79
CA GLN A 158 -15.26 -24.32 -1.42
C GLN A 158 -15.50 -23.16 -0.45
N PHE A 159 -16.15 -22.09 -0.91
CA PHE A 159 -16.33 -20.89 -0.11
C PHE A 159 -17.05 -21.16 1.20
N GLN A 160 -16.40 -20.79 2.29
CA GLN A 160 -16.94 -20.78 3.64
C GLN A 160 -16.50 -19.50 4.33
N MET A 161 -17.30 -19.05 5.28
CA MET A 161 -17.06 -17.79 5.97
C MET A 161 -15.83 -17.90 6.88
N THR A 162 -14.92 -16.93 6.82
CA THR A 162 -13.81 -16.79 7.77
C THR A 162 -14.26 -16.04 9.03
N THR A 163 -13.34 -15.74 9.94
CA THR A 163 -13.67 -14.94 11.13
C THR A 163 -14.06 -13.50 10.75
N PRO A 164 -15.03 -12.86 11.45
CA PRO A 164 -15.46 -11.51 11.12
C PRO A 164 -14.32 -10.48 11.09
N ALA A 165 -13.39 -10.58 12.03
CA ALA A 165 -12.21 -9.71 12.08
C ALA A 165 -11.36 -9.84 10.81
N ILE A 166 -11.11 -11.06 10.32
CA ILE A 166 -10.36 -11.24 9.07
C ILE A 166 -11.11 -10.65 7.88
N VAL A 167 -12.45 -10.73 7.83
CA VAL A 167 -13.24 -10.08 6.77
C VAL A 167 -13.09 -8.55 6.83
N VAL A 168 -13.16 -7.96 8.02
CA VAL A 168 -12.92 -6.53 8.23
C VAL A 168 -11.52 -6.15 7.78
N ALA A 169 -10.50 -6.89 8.22
CA ALA A 169 -9.11 -6.67 7.85
C ALA A 169 -8.90 -6.70 6.33
N LEU A 170 -9.38 -7.74 5.64
CA LEU A 170 -9.26 -7.85 4.18
C LEU A 170 -10.01 -6.72 3.47
N GLY A 171 -11.19 -6.34 3.96
CA GLY A 171 -11.96 -5.21 3.44
C GLY A 171 -11.21 -3.88 3.55
N ILE A 172 -10.69 -3.57 4.74
CA ILE A 172 -9.92 -2.33 4.98
C ILE A 172 -8.63 -2.33 4.14
N VAL A 173 -7.87 -3.44 4.12
CA VAL A 173 -6.66 -3.54 3.32
C VAL A 173 -6.96 -3.38 1.83
N THR A 174 -8.12 -3.84 1.36
CA THR A 174 -8.57 -3.61 -0.02
C THR A 174 -8.77 -2.13 -0.31
N ILE A 175 -9.47 -1.41 0.57
CA ILE A 175 -9.66 0.04 0.45
C ILE A 175 -8.31 0.76 0.41
N LEU A 176 -7.42 0.44 1.36
CA LEU A 176 -6.10 1.04 1.47
C LEU A 176 -5.24 0.78 0.23
N SER A 177 -5.25 -0.45 -0.28
CA SER A 177 -4.45 -0.85 -1.45
C SER A 177 -4.97 -0.22 -2.74
N VAL A 178 -6.29 -0.21 -2.95
CA VAL A 178 -6.91 0.46 -4.11
C VAL A 178 -6.64 1.96 -4.09
N GLN A 179 -6.74 2.61 -2.92
CA GLN A 179 -6.40 4.02 -2.77
C GLN A 179 -4.91 4.29 -3.02
N GLY A 180 -4.03 3.49 -2.41
CA GLY A 180 -2.58 3.65 -2.50
C GLY A 180 -2.05 3.44 -3.91
N PHE A 181 -2.30 2.26 -4.47
CA PHE A 181 -1.77 1.90 -5.78
C PHE A 181 -2.60 2.47 -6.93
N GLY A 182 -3.92 2.57 -6.79
CA GLY A 182 -4.80 3.06 -7.85
C GLY A 182 -4.89 4.58 -7.94
N PHE A 183 -4.70 5.31 -6.83
CA PHE A 183 -4.92 6.76 -6.79
C PHE A 183 -3.65 7.56 -6.44
N LEU A 184 -2.96 7.21 -5.35
CA LEU A 184 -1.78 7.93 -4.87
C LEU A 184 -0.57 7.72 -5.79
N MET A 185 -0.25 6.46 -6.12
CA MET A 185 0.92 6.13 -6.93
C MET A 185 0.92 6.80 -8.32
N PRO A 186 -0.17 6.85 -9.11
CA PRO A 186 -0.21 7.64 -10.34
C PRO A 186 0.08 9.13 -10.13
N GLY A 187 -0.41 9.69 -9.02
CA GLY A 187 -0.10 11.06 -8.62
C GLY A 187 1.39 11.26 -8.36
N GLU A 188 2.02 10.34 -7.62
CA GLU A 188 3.47 10.37 -7.36
C GLU A 188 4.31 10.22 -8.64
N ILE A 189 3.87 9.35 -9.57
CA ILE A 189 4.52 9.19 -10.88
C ILE A 189 4.42 10.49 -11.68
N ARG A 190 3.23 11.11 -11.74
CA ARG A 190 3.03 12.39 -12.44
C ARG A 190 3.86 13.51 -11.82
N MET A 191 3.85 13.61 -10.49
CA MET A 191 4.68 14.56 -9.76
C MET A 191 6.17 14.34 -10.04
N TYR A 192 6.61 13.08 -10.15
CA TYR A 192 7.99 12.77 -10.51
C TYR A 192 8.35 13.21 -11.92
N PHE A 193 7.47 13.02 -12.90
CA PHE A 193 7.69 13.52 -14.26
C PHE A 193 7.74 15.04 -14.31
N GLU A 194 6.87 15.72 -13.56
CA GLU A 194 6.90 17.19 -13.41
C GLU A 194 8.23 17.67 -12.82
N MET A 195 8.71 17.01 -11.76
CA MET A 195 9.98 17.35 -11.11
C MET A 195 11.21 17.23 -12.01
N ILE A 196 11.15 16.43 -13.09
CA ILE A 196 12.26 16.21 -14.03
C ILE A 196 12.04 16.88 -15.40
N SER A 197 10.97 17.65 -15.55
CA SER A 197 10.72 18.41 -16.79
C SER A 197 11.74 19.55 -16.94
N ASP A 198 11.87 20.07 -18.16
CA ASP A 198 12.78 21.17 -18.46
C ASP A 198 12.38 22.48 -17.75
N ASP A 199 11.08 22.65 -17.48
CA ASP A 199 10.51 23.79 -16.77
C ASP A 199 9.47 23.30 -15.73
N PRO A 200 9.91 22.89 -14.52
CA PRO A 200 9.02 22.35 -13.49
C PRO A 200 8.05 23.40 -12.95
N ASP A 201 6.74 23.10 -12.95
CA ASP A 201 5.72 23.97 -12.35
C ASP A 201 5.49 23.64 -10.86
N PRO A 202 5.89 24.54 -9.92
CA PRO A 202 5.69 24.34 -8.49
C PRO A 202 4.22 24.19 -8.10
N SER A 203 3.31 24.77 -8.88
CA SER A 203 1.88 24.71 -8.61
C SER A 203 1.30 23.31 -8.82
N VAL A 204 1.79 22.57 -9.83
CA VAL A 204 1.41 21.18 -10.09
C VAL A 204 1.93 20.27 -8.98
N ILE A 205 3.22 20.42 -8.61
CA ILE A 205 3.85 19.63 -7.55
C ILE A 205 3.13 19.85 -6.21
N SER A 206 2.87 21.12 -5.86
CA SER A 206 2.16 21.47 -4.62
C SER A 206 0.73 20.93 -4.62
N ALA A 207 -0.01 21.02 -5.73
CA ALA A 207 -1.39 20.54 -5.79
C ALA A 207 -1.47 19.02 -5.59
N ILE A 208 -0.61 18.25 -6.27
CA ILE A 208 -0.57 16.79 -6.11
C ILE A 208 -0.11 16.42 -4.70
N GLY A 209 0.93 17.07 -4.19
CA GLY A 209 1.45 16.81 -2.84
C GLY A 209 0.40 17.06 -1.75
N GLN A 210 -0.33 18.18 -1.82
CA GLN A 210 -1.42 18.45 -0.88
C GLN A 210 -2.56 17.44 -0.98
N GLN A 211 -2.92 17.01 -2.19
CA GLN A 211 -3.90 15.95 -2.37
C GLN A 211 -3.43 14.64 -1.72
N ASN A 212 -2.18 14.26 -1.93
CA ASN A 212 -1.60 13.04 -1.37
C ASN A 212 -1.53 13.11 0.17
N ALA A 213 -1.16 14.25 0.75
CA ALA A 213 -1.16 14.43 2.20
C ALA A 213 -2.56 14.25 2.82
N LYS A 214 -3.60 14.84 2.20
CA LYS A 214 -4.99 14.65 2.65
C LYS A 214 -5.44 13.20 2.57
N LEU A 215 -5.14 12.54 1.44
CA LEU A 215 -5.46 11.13 1.24
C LEU A 215 -4.69 10.22 2.21
N GLY A 216 -3.44 10.53 2.53
CA GLY A 216 -2.63 9.84 3.55
C GLY A 216 -3.26 9.95 4.94
N GLY A 217 -3.81 11.11 5.32
CA GLY A 217 -4.56 11.25 6.57
C GLY A 217 -5.81 10.36 6.65
N VAL A 218 -6.54 10.25 5.53
CA VAL A 218 -7.69 9.32 5.43
C VAL A 218 -7.22 7.86 5.52
N GLN A 219 -6.10 7.49 4.87
CA GLN A 219 -5.52 6.15 5.02
C GLN A 219 -5.14 5.84 6.46
N GLY A 220 -4.49 6.80 7.14
CA GLY A 220 -4.14 6.69 8.55
C GLY A 220 -5.34 6.35 9.43
N LEU A 221 -6.51 6.94 9.17
CA LEU A 221 -7.72 6.63 9.92
C LEU A 221 -8.19 5.18 9.70
N PHE A 222 -8.23 4.71 8.45
CA PHE A 222 -8.56 3.31 8.15
C PHE A 222 -7.56 2.34 8.79
N GLN A 223 -6.27 2.69 8.82
CA GLN A 223 -5.24 1.90 9.48
C GLN A 223 -5.40 1.88 11.01
N LEU A 224 -5.86 2.96 11.64
CA LEU A 224 -6.21 2.95 13.07
C LEU A 224 -7.37 2.00 13.36
N VAL A 225 -8.39 1.97 12.50
CA VAL A 225 -9.49 0.99 12.59
C VAL A 225 -8.95 -0.43 12.41
N LEU A 226 -8.04 -0.64 11.45
CA LEU A 226 -7.38 -1.93 11.25
C LEU A 226 -6.58 -2.37 12.47
N ILE A 227 -5.85 -1.46 13.12
CA ILE A 227 -5.13 -1.75 14.36
C ILE A 227 -6.10 -2.15 15.47
N ALA A 228 -7.22 -1.44 15.62
CA ALA A 228 -8.26 -1.80 16.59
C ALA A 228 -8.84 -3.21 16.32
N ASP A 229 -9.06 -3.54 15.04
CA ASP A 229 -9.49 -4.87 14.61
C ASP A 229 -8.44 -5.96 14.92
N MET A 230 -7.14 -5.67 14.73
CA MET A 230 -6.06 -6.60 15.11
C MET A 230 -5.99 -6.82 16.62
N VAL A 231 -6.23 -5.78 17.42
CA VAL A 231 -6.30 -5.90 18.89
C VAL A 231 -7.51 -6.77 19.28
N TYR A 232 -8.67 -6.52 18.67
CA TYR A 232 -9.86 -7.34 18.88
C TYR A 232 -9.63 -8.81 18.52
N LEU A 233 -9.01 -9.08 17.37
CA LEU A 233 -8.65 -10.44 16.93
C LEU A 233 -7.72 -11.14 17.93
N ARG A 234 -6.78 -10.39 18.54
CA ARG A 234 -5.81 -10.94 19.49
C ARG A 234 -6.44 -11.29 20.84
N TYR A 235 -7.36 -10.48 21.35
CA TYR A 235 -7.92 -10.63 22.69
C TYR A 235 -9.34 -11.20 22.73
N GLY A 236 -9.99 -11.34 21.57
CA GLY A 236 -11.35 -11.87 21.45
C GLY A 236 -12.45 -10.88 21.88
N GLY A 237 -12.13 -9.59 22.04
CA GLY A 237 -13.03 -8.57 22.57
C GLY A 237 -12.33 -7.31 23.06
N PHE A 238 -13.12 -6.28 23.37
CA PHE A 238 -12.73 -5.12 24.20
C PHE A 238 -13.36 -5.26 25.58
#